data_AF-X1P3A4-F1
#
_entry.id   AF-X1P3A4-F1
#
_cell.length_a   1.000
_cell.length_b   1.000
_cell.length_c   1.000
_cell.angle_alpha   90.00
_cell.angle_beta   90.00
_cell.angle_gamma   90.00
#
_symmetry.space_group_name_H-M   'P 1'
#
loop_
_entity.id
_entity.type
_entity.pdbx_description
1 polymer ?
#
loop_
_entity_poly.entity_id
_entity_poly.type
_entity_poly.pdbx_seq_one_letter_code
_entity_poly.pdbx_strand_id
1 'polypeptide(L)' 'IPDVKQERWGKILKDLKEISKILPTKVIIGSGYLTDEEIIKVSQIVKKAGAINYYPL' A
#
# COMPACT_ATOMS: atom_id res chain seq x y z
N ILE A 1 5.18 6.73 -0.86
CA ILE A 1 5.43 7.12 -2.27
C ILE A 1 6.86 6.83 -2.73
N PRO A 2 7.95 7.28 -2.06
CA PRO A 2 9.31 7.02 -2.56
C PRO A 2 9.64 5.53 -2.74
N ASP A 3 9.27 4.69 -1.76
CA ASP A 3 9.46 3.24 -1.86
C ASP A 3 8.65 2.59 -2.99
N VAL A 4 7.51 3.18 -3.39
CA VAL A 4 6.70 2.72 -4.54
C VAL A 4 7.43 3.05 -5.85
N LYS A 5 7.92 4.30 -5.98
CA LYS A 5 8.69 4.76 -7.14
C LYS A 5 10.02 4.05 -7.32
N GLN A 6 10.62 3.59 -6.22
CA GLN A 6 11.85 2.79 -6.23
C GLN A 6 11.58 1.28 -6.23
N GLU A 7 10.32 0.87 -6.43
CA GLU A 7 9.94 -0.54 -6.54
C GLU A 7 10.37 -1.43 -5.35
N ARG A 8 10.42 -0.85 -4.15
CA ARG A 8 10.80 -1.56 -2.92
C ARG A 8 9.65 -2.38 -2.35
N TRP A 9 8.99 -3.16 -3.19
CA TRP A 9 7.76 -3.89 -2.89
C TRP A 9 7.87 -4.84 -1.70
N GLY A 10 9.02 -5.51 -1.56
CA GLY A 10 9.28 -6.43 -0.44
C GLY A 10 9.31 -5.70 0.91
N LYS A 11 9.93 -4.51 0.95
CA LYS A 11 9.96 -3.66 2.15
C LYS A 11 8.54 -3.18 2.48
N ILE A 12 7.82 -2.63 1.50
CA ILE A 12 6.45 -2.14 1.70
C ILE A 12 5.55 -3.25 2.24
N LEU A 13 5.57 -4.44 1.63
CA LEU A 13 4.75 -5.56 2.06
C LEU A 13 5.10 -6.02 3.48
N LYS A 14 6.39 -6.08 3.82
CA LYS A 14 6.85 -6.46 5.16
C LYS A 14 6.36 -5.45 6.21
N ASP A 15 6.59 -4.16 5.97
CA ASP A 15 6.20 -3.09 6.88
C ASP A 15 4.68 -3.08 7.09
N LEU A 16 3.90 -3.19 6.00
CA LEU A 16 2.43 -3.25 6.09
C LEU A 16 1.93 -4.49 6.83
N LYS A 17 2.55 -5.67 6.62
CA LYS A 17 2.17 -6.89 7.35
C LYS A 17 2.41 -6.76 8.85
N GLU A 18 3.52 -6.15 9.26
CA GLU A 18 3.79 -5.96 10.68
C GLU A 18 2.78 -5.00 11.31
N ILE A 19 2.45 -3.89 10.64
CA ILE A 19 1.48 -2.91 11.14
C ILE A 19 0.07 -3.51 11.20
N SER A 20 -0.34 -4.24 10.16
CA SER A 20 -1.70 -4.78 10.02
C SER A 20 -2.04 -5.88 11.04
N LYS A 21 -1.05 -6.42 11.76
CA LYS A 21 -1.28 -7.38 12.86
C LYS A 21 -1.87 -6.73 14.12
N ILE A 22 -1.69 -5.42 14.30
CA ILE A 22 -2.05 -4.75 15.55
C ILE A 22 -3.56 -4.51 15.60
N LEU A 23 -4.12 -3.90 14.55
CA LEU A 23 -5.53 -3.53 14.42
C LEU A 23 -5.90 -3.50 12.92
N PRO A 24 -7.21 -3.55 12.58
CA PRO A 24 -7.66 -3.30 11.21
C PRO A 24 -7.08 -2.00 10.67
N THR A 25 -6.24 -2.11 9.65
CA THR A 25 -5.42 -1.00 9.15
C THR A 25 -5.96 -0.50 7.83
N LYS A 26 -6.17 0.82 7.77
CA LYS A 26 -6.57 1.54 6.56
C LYS A 26 -5.34 2.26 5.98
N VAL A 27 -5.02 2.01 4.72
CA VAL A 27 -3.82 2.55 4.06
C VAL A 27 -4.20 3.67 3.10
N ILE A 28 -3.57 4.84 3.27
CA ILE A 28 -3.65 5.98 2.36
C ILE A 28 -2.49 5.86 1.37
N ILE A 29 -2.79 5.66 0.08
CA ILE A 29 -1.77 5.35 -0.94
C ILE A 29 -1.27 6.58 -1.71
N GLY A 30 -1.85 7.76 -1.50
CA GLY A 30 -1.47 9.00 -2.19
C GLY A 30 -1.62 8.89 -3.71
N SER A 31 -2.80 8.46 -4.18
CA SER A 31 -3.08 8.14 -5.59
C SER A 31 -2.76 9.27 -6.57
N GLY A 32 -2.86 10.55 -6.16
CA GLY A 32 -2.49 11.69 -7.00
C GLY A 32 -1.01 11.75 -7.43
N TYR A 33 -0.16 10.90 -6.87
CA TYR A 33 1.27 10.79 -7.23
C TYR A 33 1.62 9.49 -7.97
N LEU A 34 0.62 8.64 -8.23
CA LEU A 34 0.79 7.31 -8.78
C LEU A 34 0.11 7.20 -10.14
N THR A 35 0.69 6.39 -11.03
CA THR A 35 -0.01 5.95 -12.25
C THR A 35 -1.06 4.91 -11.90
N ASP A 36 -2.00 4.66 -12.81
CA ASP A 36 -3.04 3.63 -12.63
C ASP A 36 -2.43 2.24 -12.37
N GLU A 37 -1.33 1.92 -13.04
CA GLU A 37 -0.60 0.66 -12.88
C GLU A 37 0.02 0.55 -11.48
N GLU A 38 0.62 1.63 -10.98
CA GLU A 38 1.16 1.70 -9.63
C GLU A 38 0.04 1.60 -8.59
N ILE A 39 -1.11 2.23 -8.82
CA ILE A 39 -2.29 2.14 -7.96
C ILE A 39 -2.77 0.68 -7.89
N ILE A 40 -2.86 -0.03 -9.02
CA ILE A 40 -3.24 -1.44 -9.06
C ILE A 40 -2.23 -2.28 -8.25
N LYS A 41 -0.93 -2.07 -8.46
CA LYS A 41 0.12 -2.85 -7.79
C LYS A 41 0.14 -2.59 -6.28
N VAL A 42 0.05 -1.33 -5.86
CA VAL A 42 -0.06 -0.95 -4.45
C VAL A 42 -1.33 -1.56 -3.83
N SER A 43 -2.46 -1.52 -4.55
CA SER A 43 -3.71 -2.11 -4.06
C SER A 43 -3.60 -3.60 -3.79
N GLN A 44 -2.89 -4.34 -4.66
CA GLN A 44 -2.60 -5.75 -4.46
C GLN A 44 -1.69 -5.98 -3.25
N ILE A 45 -0.67 -5.13 -3.05
CA ILE A 45 0.26 -5.20 -1.90
C ILE A 45 -0.51 -4.98 -0.58
N VAL A 46 -1.34 -3.94 -0.51
CA VAL A 46 -2.15 -3.63 0.69
C VAL A 46 -3.09 -4.78 1.02
N LYS A 47 -3.77 -5.34 0.01
CA LYS A 47 -4.62 -6.53 0.20
C LYS A 47 -3.83 -7.74 0.69
N LYS A 48 -2.64 -8.01 0.12
CA LYS A 48 -1.74 -9.08 0.55
C LYS A 48 -1.22 -8.90 1.99
N ALA A 49 -1.19 -7.66 2.47
CA ALA A 49 -0.77 -7.35 3.84
C ALA A 49 -1.89 -7.53 4.88
N GLY A 50 -3.13 -7.75 4.45
CA GLY A 50 -4.30 -7.81 5.35
C GLY A 50 -4.87 -6.44 5.71
N ALA A 51 -4.50 -5.39 4.96
CA ALA A 51 -4.99 -4.04 5.14
C ALA A 51 -6.05 -3.66 4.10
N ILE A 52 -6.76 -2.56 4.36
CA ILE A 52 -7.82 -2.02 3.51
C ILE A 52 -7.33 -0.75 2.81
N ASN A 53 -7.50 -0.67 1.49
CA ASN A 53 -7.22 0.56 0.76
C ASN A 53 -8.23 1.65 1.10
N TYR A 54 -7.76 2.87 1.29
CA TYR A 54 -8.62 4.04 1.36
C TYR A 54 -8.34 5.02 0.23
N TYR A 55 -9.39 5.27 -0.53
CA TYR A 55 -9.45 6.30 -1.55
C TYR A 55 -10.25 7.46 -0.94
N PRO A 56 -9.60 8.54 -0.48
CA PRO A 56 -10.34 9.78 -0.26
C PRO A 56 -10.87 10.24 -1.63
N LEU A 57 -12.20 10.38 -1.73
CA LEU A 57 -12.86 11.06 -2.83
C LEU A 57 -12.53 12.56 -2.78
#